data_AF-A0A0C2FEV1-F1
#
_entry.id   AF-A0A0C2FEV1-F1
#
_cell.length_a   1.000
_cell.length_b   1.000
_cell.length_c   1.000
_cell.angle_alpha   90.00
_cell.angle_beta   90.00
_cell.angle_gamma   90.00
#
_symmetry.space_group_name_H-M   'P 1'
#
loop_
_entity.id
_entity.type
_entity.pdbx_description
1 polymer ?
#
loop_
_entity_poly.entity_id
_entity_poly.type
_entity_poly.pdbx_seq_one_letter_code
_entity_poly.pdbx_strand_id
1 'polypeptide(L)'
;MGWLAYKRMNRFLVLRDAYGSVQATVAPDSYYATIVKDLPYESVVQVEGSVIDRGENKNLKMKTGEIEVCIGKLLPKVLNFRVVMDSEFRLMCRN
;
A
#
# COMPACT_ATOMS: atom_id res chain seq x y z
N MET A 1 -0.31 10.26 4.85
CA MET A 1 -1.46 9.41 4.44
C MET A 1 -1.51 9.40 2.93
N GLY A 2 -1.99 8.33 2.31
CA GLY A 2 -2.12 8.26 0.85
C GLY A 2 -2.89 7.03 0.40
N TRP A 3 -3.08 6.92 -0.91
CA TRP A 3 -3.73 5.78 -1.55
C TRP A 3 -2.70 4.74 -1.96
N LEU A 4 -3.02 3.46 -1.76
CA LEU A 4 -2.20 2.36 -2.26
C LEU A 4 -2.33 2.24 -3.78
N ALA A 5 -1.35 2.76 -4.52
CA ALA A 5 -1.32 2.66 -5.98
C ALA A 5 -0.79 1.30 -6.46
N TYR A 6 0.28 0.81 -5.84
CA TYR A 6 0.89 -0.47 -6.20
C TYR A 6 1.48 -1.19 -4.99
N LYS A 7 1.49 -2.52 -5.02
CA LYS A 7 2.21 -3.34 -4.04
C LYS A 7 2.86 -4.54 -4.70
N ARG A 8 4.02 -4.96 -4.20
CA ARG A 8 4.74 -6.18 -4.64
C ARG A 8 5.37 -6.91 -3.47
N MET A 9 5.44 -8.24 -3.59
CA MET A 9 6.06 -9.15 -2.62
C MET A 9 5.53 -8.98 -1.18
N ASN A 10 4.31 -8.47 -1.02
CA ASN A 10 3.71 -8.11 0.28
C ASN A 10 4.61 -7.19 1.15
N ARG A 11 5.56 -6.50 0.52
CA ARG A 11 6.63 -5.78 1.21
C ARG A 11 6.75 -4.34 0.76
N PHE A 12 6.72 -4.14 -0.56
CA PHE A 12 6.92 -2.82 -1.15
C PHE A 12 5.56 -2.26 -1.52
N LEU A 13 5.29 -1.05 -1.03
CA LEU A 13 4.09 -0.28 -1.33
C LEU A 13 4.51 0.98 -2.08
N VAL A 14 3.72 1.37 -3.07
CA VAL A 14 3.79 2.70 -3.66
C VAL A 14 2.53 3.42 -3.23
N LEU A 15 2.73 4.45 -2.40
CA LEU A 15 1.66 5.31 -1.93
C LEU A 15 1.60 6.55 -2.81
N ARG A 16 0.41 6.93 -3.24
CA ARG A 16 0.15 8.14 -4.01
C ARG A 16 -0.64 9.13 -3.17
N ASP A 17 -0.32 10.41 -3.29
CA ASP A 17 -1.12 11.53 -2.79
C ASP A 17 -1.27 12.59 -3.91
N ALA A 18 -1.77 13.78 -3.55
CA ALA A 18 -1.95 14.88 -4.51
C ALA A 18 -0.63 15.44 -5.07
N TYR A 19 0.49 15.20 -4.41
CA TYR A 19 1.80 15.77 -4.75
C TYR A 19 2.68 14.78 -5.53
N GLY A 20 2.43 13.47 -5.38
CA GLY A 20 3.11 12.47 -6.16
C GLY A 20 2.99 11.07 -5.56
N SER A 21 4.06 10.30 -5.71
CA SER A 21 4.13 8.93 -5.23
C SER A 21 5.44 8.67 -4.51
N VAL A 22 5.39 7.87 -3.45
CA VAL A 22 6.55 7.47 -2.64
C VAL A 22 6.54 5.95 -2.43
N GLN A 23 7.73 5.32 -2.41
CA GLN A 23 7.82 3.91 -1.98
C GLN A 23 7.90 3.84 -0.46
N ALA A 24 7.14 2.92 0.12
CA ALA A 24 7.25 2.52 1.50
C ALA A 24 7.53 1.01 1.59
N THR A 25 8.30 0.59 2.58
CA THR A 25 8.76 -0.78 2.75
C THR A 25 8.47 -1.28 4.16
N VAL A 26 7.93 -2.50 4.27
CA VAL A 26 7.81 -3.20 5.55
C VAL A 26 8.98 -4.17 5.72
N ALA A 27 9.29 -4.53 6.96
CA ALA A 27 10.21 -5.63 7.22
C ALA A 27 9.59 -6.96 6.72
N PRO A 28 10.40 -7.86 6.13
CA PRO A 28 9.95 -9.21 5.80
C PRO A 28 9.41 -9.91 7.05
N ASP A 29 8.38 -10.73 6.88
CA ASP A 29 7.73 -11.53 7.93
C ASP A 29 7.16 -10.72 9.12
N SER A 30 7.06 -9.40 8.98
CA SER A 30 6.40 -8.55 9.97
C SER A 30 4.89 -8.70 9.92
N TYR A 31 4.21 -8.38 11.03
CA TYR A 31 2.74 -8.26 11.09
C TYR A 31 2.18 -7.39 9.95
N TYR A 32 2.89 -6.32 9.58
CA TYR A 32 2.49 -5.45 8.48
C TYR A 32 2.56 -6.13 7.12
N ALA A 33 3.46 -7.09 6.89
CA ALA A 33 3.51 -7.83 5.63
C ALA A 33 2.19 -8.58 5.37
N THR A 34 1.58 -9.14 6.41
CA THR A 34 0.25 -9.77 6.33
C THR A 34 -0.83 -8.75 5.98
N ILE A 35 -0.83 -7.58 6.63
CA ILE A 35 -1.77 -6.50 6.29
C ILE A 35 -1.60 -6.08 4.83
N VAL A 36 -0.36 -5.88 4.37
CA VAL A 36 -0.05 -5.45 3.01
C VAL A 36 -0.52 -6.49 2.00
N LYS A 37 -0.41 -7.79 2.31
CA LYS A 37 -0.90 -8.88 1.46
C LYS A 37 -2.40 -8.76 1.18
N ASP A 38 -3.19 -8.44 2.20
CA ASP A 38 -4.65 -8.41 2.08
C ASP A 38 -5.19 -7.01 1.71
N LEU A 39 -4.36 -5.97 1.80
CA LEU A 39 -4.74 -4.59 1.52
C LEU A 39 -5.15 -4.37 0.05
N PRO A 40 -6.41 -4.02 -0.25
CA PRO A 40 -6.83 -3.77 -1.63
C PRO A 40 -6.12 -2.56 -2.25
N TYR A 41 -5.96 -2.57 -3.58
CA TYR A 41 -5.53 -1.37 -4.31
C TYR A 41 -6.50 -0.22 -4.09
N GLU A 42 -5.98 1.01 -4.18
CA GLU A 42 -6.71 2.27 -3.93
C GLU A 42 -7.29 2.40 -2.50
N SER A 43 -6.84 1.55 -1.57
CA SER A 43 -7.14 1.73 -0.14
C SER A 43 -6.40 2.94 0.41
N VAL A 44 -7.06 3.71 1.28
CA VAL A 44 -6.42 4.80 2.01
C VAL A 44 -5.66 4.23 3.20
N VAL A 45 -4.39 4.59 3.32
CA VAL A 45 -3.54 4.16 4.43
C VAL A 45 -2.81 5.33 5.08
N GLN A 46 -2.61 5.20 6.38
CA GLN A 46 -1.67 6.02 7.15
C GLN A 46 -0.42 5.20 7.42
N VAL A 47 0.72 5.78 7.11
CA VAL A 47 2.03 5.19 7.35
C VAL A 47 2.85 6.16 8.18
N GLU A 48 3.47 5.63 9.22
CA GLU A 48 4.49 6.30 10.02
C GLU A 48 5.76 5.45 9.95
N GLY A 49 6.90 6.12 9.77
CA GLY A 49 8.15 5.44 9.51
C GLY A 49 9.30 6.41 9.30
N SER A 50 10.48 5.84 9.07
CA SER A 50 11.72 6.60 8.84
C SER A 50 12.00 6.71 7.35
N VAL A 51 12.36 7.91 6.89
CA VAL A 51 12.84 8.13 5.53
C VAL A 51 14.28 7.62 5.43
N ILE A 52 14.55 6.77 4.44
CA ILE A 52 15.87 6.18 4.19
C ILE A 52 16.26 6.34 2.72
N ASP A 53 17.56 6.43 2.46
CA ASP A 53 18.11 6.45 1.09
C ASP A 53 18.10 5.02 0.51
N ARG A 54 17.80 4.90 -0.78
CA ARG A 54 17.72 3.60 -1.49
C ARG A 54 19.08 3.08 -1.97
N GLY A 55 20.13 3.86 -1.83
CA GLY A 55 21.49 3.54 -2.25
C GLY A 55 21.58 3.36 -3.76
N GLU A 56 21.90 2.14 -4.19
CA GLU A 56 22.04 1.78 -5.60
C GLU A 56 20.68 1.50 -6.28
N ASN A 57 19.62 1.27 -5.51
CA ASN A 57 18.29 0.89 -6.02
C ASN A 57 17.39 2.09 -6.34
N LYS A 58 17.98 3.21 -6.76
CA LYS A 58 17.24 4.45 -7.07
C LYS A 58 16.37 4.27 -8.30
N ASN A 59 15.15 4.80 -8.24
CA ASN A 59 14.22 4.79 -9.37
C ASN A 59 14.14 6.17 -10.01
N LEU A 60 14.96 6.43 -11.04
CA LEU A 60 15.04 7.73 -11.72
C LEU A 60 13.72 8.18 -12.39
N LYS A 61 12.75 7.27 -12.58
CA LYS A 61 11.43 7.61 -13.14
C LYS A 61 10.47 8.23 -12.12
N MET A 62 10.77 8.10 -10.82
CA MET A 62 9.93 8.62 -9.74
C MET A 62 10.64 9.81 -9.09
N LYS A 63 9.91 10.90 -8.81
CA LYS A 63 10.49 12.11 -8.19
C LYS A 63 11.12 11.82 -6.82
N THR A 64 10.50 10.96 -6.02
CA THR A 64 11.06 10.50 -4.74
C THR A 64 11.84 9.19 -4.92
N GLY A 65 12.38 8.93 -6.11
CA GLY A 65 12.99 7.67 -6.47
C GLY A 65 14.27 7.35 -5.72
N GLU A 66 14.90 8.35 -5.12
CA GLU A 66 16.14 8.25 -4.35
C GLU A 66 15.91 7.77 -2.91
N ILE A 67 14.70 7.97 -2.39
CA ILE A 67 14.33 7.70 -1.00
C ILE A 67 13.17 6.71 -0.91
N GLU A 68 13.04 6.09 0.25
CA GLU A 68 11.86 5.31 0.61
C GLU A 68 11.55 5.44 2.11
N VAL A 69 10.35 5.02 2.51
CA VAL A 69 9.91 5.06 3.90
C VAL A 69 9.94 3.66 4.48
N CYS A 70 10.82 3.41 5.45
CA CYS A 70 10.80 2.20 6.26
C CYS A 70 9.66 2.29 7.29
N ILE A 71 8.65 1.44 7.13
CA ILE A 71 7.41 1.49 7.90
C ILE A 71 7.64 0.98 9.32
N GLY A 72 7.43 1.85 10.31
CA GLY A 72 7.31 1.47 11.73
C GLY A 72 5.87 1.19 12.14
N LYS A 73 4.91 1.86 11.50
CA LYS A 73 3.47 1.69 11.75
C LYS A 73 2.64 1.89 10.51
N LEU A 74 1.74 0.95 10.25
CA LEU A 74 0.77 0.98 9.15
C LEU A 74 -0.63 0.87 9.71
N LEU A 75 -1.47 1.86 9.41
CA LEU A 75 -2.88 1.88 9.79
C LEU A 75 -3.73 1.95 8.51
N PRO A 76 -4.41 0.85 8.12
CA PRO A 76 -5.42 0.90 7.09
C PRO A 76 -6.55 1.83 7.54
N LYS A 77 -6.86 2.86 6.74
CA LYS A 77 -8.04 3.68 6.95
C LYS A 77 -9.13 3.10 6.05
N VAL A 78 -10.07 2.38 6.64
CA VAL A 78 -11.24 1.85 5.92
C VAL A 78 -12.09 3.03 5.49
N LEU A 79 -11.82 3.54 4.29
CA LEU A 79 -12.66 4.51 3.59
C LEU A 79 -13.45 3.85 2.45
N ASN A 80 -13.04 2.66 2.01
CA ASN A 80 -13.73 1.90 0.98
C ASN A 80 -14.19 0.56 1.55
N PHE A 81 -15.48 0.44 1.88
CA PHE A 81 -16.13 -0.86 1.89
C PHE A 81 -16.18 -1.34 0.45
N ARG A 82 -15.25 -2.20 0.05
CA ARG A 82 -15.45 -3.00 -1.15
C ARG A 82 -16.43 -4.10 -0.76
N VAL A 83 -17.70 -3.96 -1.15
CA VAL A 83 -18.62 -5.09 -1.07
C VAL A 83 -18.07 -6.17 -2.01
N VAL A 84 -17.56 -7.24 -1.43
CA VAL A 84 -17.11 -8.40 -2.19
C VAL A 84 -18.39 -9.09 -2.66
N MET A 85 -18.75 -8.89 -3.92
CA MET A 85 -19.80 -9.67 -4.58
C MET A 85 -19.20 -11.06 -4.83
N ASP A 86 -19.28 -11.94 -3.84
CA ASP A 86 -18.95 -13.35 -4.05
C ASP A 86 -20.00 -14.03 -4.96
N SER A 87 -19.74 -15.30 -5.29
CA SER A 87 -20.65 -16.10 -6.10
C SER A 87 -22.04 -16.27 -5.47
N GLU A 88 -22.16 -16.22 -4.14
CA GLU A 88 -23.45 -16.33 -3.45
C GLU A 88 -24.27 -15.05 -3.60
N PHE A 89 -23.62 -13.87 -3.52
CA PHE A 89 -24.29 -12.59 -3.72
C PHE A 89 -24.82 -12.42 -5.16
N ARG A 90 -24.10 -12.95 -6.16
CA ARG A 90 -24.60 -13.00 -7.56
C ARG A 90 -25.81 -13.91 -7.75
N LEU A 91 -25.98 -14.95 -6.93
CA LEU A 91 -27.19 -15.79 -6.97
C LEU A 91 -28.40 -15.07 -6.35
N MET A 92 -28.18 -14.26 -5.31
CA MET A 92 -29.26 -13.51 -4.63
C MET A 92 -29.80 -12.32 -5.43
N CYS A 93 -29.02 -11.71 -6.32
CA CYS A 93 -29.43 -10.56 -7.13
C CYS A 93 -30.04 -10.91 -8.51
N ARG A 94 -30.27 -12.19 -8.82
CA ARG A 94 -31.07 -12.58 -9.98
C ARG A 94 -32.55 -12.60 -9.58
N ASN A 95 -33.22 -11.46 -9.70
CA ASN A 95 -34.67 -11.36 -9.87
C ASN A 95 -34.95 -10.52 -11.11
#